data_AF-A0A0D3L1G0-F1
#
_entry.id   AF-A0A0D3L1G0-F1
#
_cell.length_a   1.000
_cell.length_b   1.000
_cell.length_c   1.000
_cell.angle_alpha   90.00
_cell.angle_beta   90.00
_cell.angle_gamma   90.00
#
_symmetry.space_group_name_H-M   'P 1'
#
loop_
_entity.id
_entity.type
_entity.pdbx_description
1 polymer ?
#
loop_
_entity_poly.entity_id
_entity_poly.type
_entity_poly.pdbx_seq_one_letter_code
_entity_poly.pdbx_strand_id
1 'polypeptide(L)'
;MLLAFVKDKWPILAVCLIFGGRQYSKHMTGVAVRSVTPAQELVTLKKHAMSEHQLSSLRSHLEAALPSLEGQYLGRGFANTRGFVLKFNTQGAAKLRDPDFMNGTYSFLSPFFETFRDPAANAFVLNALVVPAGGSADEARDPAVGLHVDNTVGIDSVRLFLAHSVSVLYVTVPDGMEGGQLKLWSYSNKPESAAELAAPEGSVSPEEGMLAVFRGDSYHLVDSWRLREGGGGGGGEGGGGSGHGGGGGGGERSRLSLVLEAYQLDESFYSATTEFEVNRNHDHRVYATEVRPLLLQFNDLTKWCLRALLGMTCWLSVEAWTKRGRKPETAKSETLEQKQARILRERGERGGSAPGKAKGAAQPGATRVGSSAKKRR
;
A
#
# COMPACT_ATOMS: atom_id res chain seq x y z
N MET A 1 -26.90 13.26 -42.26
CA MET A 1 -27.55 12.77 -41.02
C MET A 1 -26.54 12.45 -39.92
N LEU A 2 -25.53 11.60 -40.18
CA LEU A 2 -24.48 11.23 -39.21
C LEU A 2 -23.69 12.43 -38.64
N LEU A 3 -23.29 13.38 -39.49
CA LEU A 3 -22.56 14.60 -39.09
C LEU A 3 -23.36 15.52 -38.15
N ALA A 4 -24.68 15.63 -38.35
CA ALA A 4 -25.55 16.42 -37.48
C ALA A 4 -25.74 15.75 -36.12
N PHE A 5 -25.89 14.42 -36.11
CA PHE A 5 -25.98 13.64 -34.87
C PHE A 5 -24.71 13.75 -34.02
N VAL A 6 -23.54 13.67 -34.66
CA VAL A 6 -22.25 13.83 -33.97
C VAL A 6 -22.13 15.25 -33.39
N LYS A 7 -22.52 16.29 -34.14
CA LYS A 7 -22.42 17.69 -33.67
C LYS A 7 -23.23 17.96 -32.39
N ASP A 8 -24.44 17.43 -32.30
CA ASP A 8 -25.32 17.68 -31.15
C ASP A 8 -25.04 16.78 -29.94
N LYS A 9 -24.47 15.59 -30.16
CA LYS A 9 -24.20 14.59 -29.11
C LYS A 9 -22.73 14.50 -28.69
N TRP A 10 -21.82 15.19 -29.40
CA TRP A 10 -20.38 15.18 -29.10
C TRP A 10 -20.05 15.48 -27.63
N PRO A 11 -20.67 16.47 -26.95
CA PRO A 11 -20.35 16.73 -25.54
C PRO A 11 -20.69 15.54 -24.64
N ILE A 12 -21.83 14.88 -24.88
CA ILE A 12 -22.25 13.71 -24.11
C ILE A 12 -21.30 12.54 -24.38
N LEU A 13 -20.96 12.31 -25.65
CA LEU A 13 -20.01 11.26 -26.02
C LEU A 13 -18.63 11.49 -25.40
N ALA A 14 -18.10 12.72 -25.45
CA ALA A 14 -16.83 13.08 -24.84
C ALA A 14 -16.82 12.85 -23.33
N VAL A 15 -17.90 13.24 -22.64
CA VAL A 15 -18.07 12.98 -21.20
C VAL A 15 -18.09 11.48 -20.92
N CYS A 16 -18.86 10.70 -21.67
CA CYS A 16 -18.91 9.24 -21.54
C CYS A 16 -17.53 8.59 -21.78
N LEU A 17 -16.78 9.04 -22.78
CA LEU A 17 -15.42 8.55 -23.07
C LEU A 17 -14.45 8.88 -21.94
N ILE A 18 -14.50 10.09 -21.38
CA ILE A 18 -13.65 10.48 -20.24
C ILE A 18 -13.97 9.62 -19.01
N PHE A 19 -15.25 9.41 -18.71
CA PHE A 19 -15.65 8.57 -17.57
C PHE A 19 -15.30 7.09 -17.80
N GLY A 20 -15.57 6.56 -18.99
CA GLY A 20 -15.21 5.19 -19.36
C GLY A 20 -13.71 4.97 -19.29
N GLY A 21 -12.93 5.87 -19.90
CA GLY A 21 -11.47 5.85 -19.84
C GLY A 21 -10.93 5.97 -18.42
N ARG A 22 -11.55 6.80 -17.57
CA ARG A 22 -11.17 6.93 -16.14
C ARG A 22 -11.45 5.65 -15.37
N GLN A 23 -12.61 5.04 -15.55
CA GLN A 23 -12.94 3.78 -14.88
C GLN A 23 -12.02 2.66 -15.34
N TYR A 24 -11.74 2.57 -16.64
CA TYR A 24 -10.76 1.64 -17.18
C TYR A 24 -9.35 1.88 -16.60
N SER A 25 -8.86 3.12 -16.62
CA SER A 25 -7.57 3.49 -16.03
C SER A 25 -7.48 3.10 -14.55
N LYS A 26 -8.51 3.40 -13.76
CA LYS A 26 -8.59 3.00 -12.34
C LYS A 26 -8.60 1.48 -12.17
N HIS A 27 -9.32 0.77 -13.01
CA HIS A 27 -9.34 -0.69 -12.97
C HIS A 27 -7.95 -1.27 -13.24
N MET A 28 -7.25 -0.74 -14.24
CA MET A 28 -5.91 -1.19 -14.61
C MET A 28 -4.85 -0.83 -13.56
N THR A 29 -4.92 0.35 -12.94
CA THR A 29 -3.87 0.87 -12.05
C THR A 29 -4.15 0.72 -10.55
N GLY A 30 -5.42 0.61 -10.17
CA GLY A 30 -5.88 0.69 -8.77
C GLY A 30 -6.19 -0.64 -8.11
N VAL A 31 -6.27 -1.73 -8.88
CA VAL A 31 -6.50 -3.08 -8.33
C VAL A 31 -5.22 -3.89 -8.46
N ALA A 32 -4.53 -4.10 -7.35
CA ALA A 32 -3.39 -4.99 -7.29
C ALA A 32 -3.80 -6.43 -7.55
N VAL A 33 -3.00 -7.14 -8.35
CA VAL A 33 -3.11 -8.58 -8.55
C VAL A 33 -2.49 -9.27 -7.34
N ARG A 34 -3.28 -10.15 -6.73
CA ARG A 34 -2.92 -10.89 -5.52
C ARG A 34 -3.25 -12.36 -5.75
N SER A 35 -2.32 -13.23 -5.39
CA SER A 35 -2.52 -14.68 -5.36
C SER A 35 -2.60 -15.25 -3.95
N VAL A 36 -2.40 -14.40 -2.93
CA VAL A 36 -2.53 -14.74 -1.51
C VAL A 36 -3.94 -15.23 -1.20
N THR A 37 -4.05 -16.27 -0.37
CA THR A 37 -5.34 -16.79 0.10
C THR A 37 -5.68 -16.33 1.51
N PRO A 38 -6.96 -16.24 1.90
CA PRO A 38 -7.34 -15.90 3.28
C PRO A 38 -6.83 -16.87 4.35
N ALA A 39 -6.48 -18.11 3.98
CA ALA A 39 -5.99 -19.13 4.90
C ALA A 39 -4.48 -19.02 5.16
N GLN A 40 -3.76 -18.22 4.38
CA GLN A 40 -2.32 -18.04 4.55
C GLN A 40 -2.04 -17.24 5.82
N GLU A 41 -1.24 -17.82 6.72
CA GLU A 41 -0.83 -17.18 7.97
C GLU A 41 -0.06 -15.88 7.70
N LEU A 42 -0.18 -14.90 8.60
CA LEU A 42 0.53 -13.63 8.46
C LEU A 42 2.05 -13.86 8.44
N VAL A 43 2.56 -14.70 9.35
CA VAL A 43 3.97 -15.07 9.42
C VAL A 43 4.16 -16.43 10.06
N THR A 44 5.10 -17.20 9.53
CA THR A 44 5.61 -18.46 10.08
C THR A 44 7.10 -18.32 10.33
N LEU A 45 7.60 -18.96 11.38
CA LEU A 45 9.00 -18.89 11.79
C LEU A 45 9.61 -20.28 11.82
N LYS A 46 10.82 -20.41 11.26
CA LYS A 46 11.63 -21.63 11.35
C LYS A 46 13.02 -21.26 11.88
N LYS A 47 13.29 -21.62 13.12
CA LYS A 47 14.63 -21.51 13.71
C LYS A 47 15.56 -22.54 13.08
N HIS A 48 16.85 -22.21 12.98
CA HIS A 48 17.88 -23.07 12.40
C HIS A 48 17.45 -23.63 11.04
N ALA A 49 16.99 -22.75 10.15
CA ALA A 49 16.45 -23.15 8.86
C ALA A 49 17.50 -23.80 7.95
N MET A 50 18.78 -23.51 8.19
CA MET A 50 19.96 -24.10 7.56
C MET A 50 20.91 -24.60 8.64
N SER A 51 21.76 -25.58 8.30
CA SER A 51 22.85 -25.97 9.19
C SER A 51 23.91 -24.87 9.30
N GLU A 52 24.65 -24.83 10.42
CA GLU A 52 25.73 -23.86 10.65
C GLU A 52 26.74 -23.80 9.49
N HIS A 53 27.12 -24.97 8.95
CA HIS A 53 28.03 -25.06 7.81
C HIS A 53 27.44 -24.40 6.55
N GLN A 54 26.16 -24.65 6.25
CA GLN A 54 25.50 -24.04 5.10
C GLN A 54 25.34 -22.52 5.28
N LEU A 55 24.98 -22.07 6.48
CA LEU A 55 24.83 -20.65 6.79
C LEU A 55 26.17 -19.91 6.71
N SER A 56 27.22 -20.47 7.30
CA SER A 56 28.58 -19.90 7.24
C SER A 56 29.09 -19.83 5.81
N SER A 57 28.87 -20.87 5.01
CA SER A 57 29.25 -20.86 3.59
C SER A 57 28.50 -19.78 2.81
N LEU A 58 27.17 -19.68 2.99
CA LEU A 58 26.36 -18.63 2.36
C LEU A 58 26.82 -17.23 2.75
N ARG A 59 27.10 -17.01 4.04
CA ARG A 59 27.63 -15.74 4.57
C ARG A 59 28.92 -15.34 3.88
N SER A 60 29.92 -16.23 3.84
CA SER A 60 31.21 -15.93 3.22
C SER A 60 31.09 -15.57 1.73
N HIS A 61 30.22 -16.25 0.98
CA HIS A 61 29.99 -15.93 -0.42
C HIS A 61 29.27 -14.59 -0.60
N LEU A 62 28.26 -14.29 0.23
CA LEU A 62 27.57 -13.00 0.21
C LEU A 62 28.53 -11.86 0.53
N GLU A 63 29.34 -11.98 1.58
CA GLU A 63 30.33 -10.97 1.96
C GLU A 63 31.38 -10.74 0.86
N ALA A 64 31.80 -11.79 0.15
CA ALA A 64 32.71 -11.66 -0.99
C ALA A 64 32.05 -10.99 -2.21
N ALA A 65 30.75 -11.23 -2.44
CA ALA A 65 30.01 -10.69 -3.57
C ALA A 65 29.53 -9.24 -3.35
N LEU A 66 29.22 -8.84 -2.11
CA LEU A 66 28.63 -7.53 -1.82
C LEU A 66 29.45 -6.34 -2.35
N PRO A 67 30.79 -6.25 -2.19
CA PRO A 67 31.55 -5.10 -2.68
C PRO A 67 31.48 -4.89 -4.20
N SER A 68 31.37 -5.97 -4.98
CA SER A 68 31.23 -5.87 -6.44
C SER A 68 29.80 -5.61 -6.89
N LEU A 69 28.85 -5.72 -5.96
CA LEU A 69 27.42 -5.52 -6.19
C LEU A 69 26.88 -4.25 -5.50
N GLU A 70 27.69 -3.56 -4.71
CA GLU A 70 27.39 -2.28 -4.05
C GLU A 70 27.24 -1.12 -5.05
N GLY A 71 26.40 -0.13 -4.69
CA GLY A 71 26.11 1.06 -5.51
C GLY A 71 24.71 1.10 -6.12
N GLN A 72 23.82 0.20 -5.72
CA GLN A 72 22.51 0.01 -6.34
C GLN A 72 21.43 0.59 -5.42
N TYR A 73 20.85 1.73 -5.81
CA TYR A 73 19.79 2.39 -5.05
C TYR A 73 18.53 1.53 -5.05
N LEU A 74 18.25 0.84 -3.94
CA LEU A 74 17.10 -0.06 -3.75
C LEU A 74 15.74 0.68 -3.64
N GLY A 75 15.73 2.00 -3.85
CA GLY A 75 14.56 2.86 -3.77
C GLY A 75 14.49 3.69 -2.49
N ARG A 76 13.53 4.62 -2.44
CA ARG A 76 13.41 5.60 -1.34
C ARG A 76 13.21 4.98 0.05
N GLY A 77 12.55 3.82 0.13
CA GLY A 77 12.33 3.09 1.40
C GLY A 77 13.57 2.35 1.92
N PHE A 78 14.65 2.31 1.15
CA PHE A 78 15.86 1.52 1.41
C PHE A 78 17.11 2.42 1.43
N ALA A 79 16.94 3.74 1.57
CA ALA A 79 18.02 4.71 1.45
C ALA A 79 19.21 4.47 2.40
N ASN A 80 18.97 3.77 3.52
CA ASN A 80 19.96 3.45 4.53
C ASN A 80 20.49 2.00 4.43
N THR A 81 20.24 1.32 3.32
CA THR A 81 20.62 -0.09 3.13
C THR A 81 21.51 -0.25 1.92
N ARG A 82 22.31 -1.31 1.90
CA ARG A 82 23.14 -1.72 0.76
C ARG A 82 22.84 -3.17 0.39
N GLY A 83 23.03 -3.52 -0.88
CA GLY A 83 22.61 -4.83 -1.36
C GLY A 83 22.53 -4.95 -2.86
N PHE A 84 21.94 -6.05 -3.32
CA PHE A 84 21.66 -6.31 -4.73
C PHE A 84 20.31 -6.99 -4.90
N VAL A 85 19.70 -6.83 -6.08
CA VAL A 85 18.43 -7.46 -6.43
C VAL A 85 18.57 -8.27 -7.72
N LEU A 86 18.09 -9.50 -7.66
CA LEU A 86 17.90 -10.39 -8.80
C LEU A 86 16.41 -10.57 -9.04
N LYS A 87 15.97 -10.46 -10.28
CA LYS A 87 14.59 -10.75 -10.68
C LYS A 87 14.62 -11.81 -11.75
N PHE A 88 13.85 -12.88 -11.59
CA PHE A 88 13.88 -13.99 -12.53
C PHE A 88 12.60 -14.82 -12.45
N ASN A 89 12.29 -15.53 -13.53
CA ASN A 89 11.21 -16.51 -13.57
C ASN A 89 11.77 -17.94 -13.45
N THR A 90 10.93 -18.96 -13.61
CA THR A 90 11.40 -20.37 -13.47
C THR A 90 12.44 -20.76 -14.52
N GLN A 91 12.43 -20.14 -15.71
CA GLN A 91 13.47 -20.36 -16.72
C GLN A 91 14.80 -19.75 -16.28
N GLY A 92 14.79 -18.50 -15.78
CA GLY A 92 16.01 -17.88 -15.27
C GLY A 92 16.49 -18.44 -13.94
N ALA A 93 15.62 -19.05 -13.14
CA ALA A 93 16.05 -19.79 -11.95
C ALA A 93 17.05 -20.91 -12.31
N ALA A 94 16.94 -21.50 -13.51
CA ALA A 94 17.92 -22.47 -13.98
C ALA A 94 19.33 -21.89 -14.14
N LYS A 95 19.45 -20.59 -14.45
CA LYS A 95 20.73 -19.88 -14.56
C LYS A 95 21.45 -19.73 -13.22
N LEU A 96 20.73 -19.77 -12.08
CA LEU A 96 21.37 -19.84 -10.76
C LEU A 96 22.13 -21.15 -10.53
N ARG A 97 21.87 -22.20 -11.31
CA ARG A 97 22.59 -23.48 -11.23
C ARG A 97 23.75 -23.57 -12.20
N ASP A 98 23.83 -22.64 -13.15
CA ASP A 98 24.80 -22.67 -14.24
C ASP A 98 26.11 -21.98 -13.78
N PRO A 99 27.22 -22.72 -13.64
CA PRO A 99 28.51 -22.14 -13.25
C PRO A 99 29.12 -21.25 -14.34
N ASP A 100 28.69 -21.38 -15.60
CA ASP A 100 29.18 -20.56 -16.71
C ASP A 100 28.37 -19.24 -16.81
N PHE A 101 27.13 -19.23 -16.32
CA PHE A 101 26.30 -18.04 -16.32
C PHE A 101 26.89 -16.96 -15.41
N MET A 102 27.23 -15.80 -16.01
CA MET A 102 27.86 -14.68 -15.31
C MET A 102 29.12 -15.11 -14.52
N ASN A 103 29.91 -16.03 -15.08
CA ASN A 103 31.11 -16.60 -14.45
C ASN A 103 30.81 -17.21 -13.05
N GLY A 104 29.61 -17.75 -12.85
CA GLY A 104 29.21 -18.39 -11.61
C GLY A 104 28.93 -17.44 -10.45
N THR A 105 28.89 -16.13 -10.69
CA THR A 105 28.76 -15.08 -9.67
C THR A 105 27.58 -15.32 -8.71
N TYR A 106 26.46 -15.87 -9.20
CA TYR A 106 25.26 -16.11 -8.40
C TYR A 106 25.00 -17.58 -8.08
N SER A 107 25.90 -18.48 -8.47
CA SER A 107 25.68 -19.93 -8.34
C SER A 107 25.52 -20.38 -6.89
N PHE A 108 26.19 -19.70 -5.97
CA PHE A 108 26.12 -19.95 -4.53
C PHE A 108 24.72 -19.73 -3.92
N LEU A 109 23.82 -18.99 -4.60
CA LEU A 109 22.44 -18.74 -4.15
C LEU A 109 21.50 -19.91 -4.45
N SER A 110 21.87 -20.82 -5.36
CA SER A 110 21.00 -21.93 -5.77
C SER A 110 20.55 -22.81 -4.60
N PRO A 111 21.42 -23.27 -3.68
CA PRO A 111 20.98 -24.08 -2.54
C PRO A 111 19.94 -23.37 -1.66
N PHE A 112 20.12 -22.07 -1.41
CA PHE A 112 19.14 -21.27 -0.67
C PHE A 112 17.81 -21.19 -1.43
N PHE A 113 17.86 -20.84 -2.71
CA PHE A 113 16.68 -20.69 -3.55
C PHE A 113 15.87 -21.98 -3.63
N GLU A 114 16.50 -23.13 -3.92
CA GLU A 114 15.77 -24.40 -4.04
C GLU A 114 15.19 -24.88 -2.72
N THR A 115 15.82 -24.57 -1.59
CA THR A 115 15.35 -24.97 -0.27
C THR A 115 14.13 -24.18 0.18
N PHE A 116 14.06 -22.88 -0.15
CA PHE A 116 13.07 -21.96 0.43
C PHE A 116 12.10 -21.33 -0.59
N ARG A 117 12.23 -21.63 -1.88
CA ARG A 117 11.25 -21.17 -2.87
C ARG A 117 9.88 -21.75 -2.58
N ASP A 118 8.87 -20.91 -2.79
CA ASP A 118 7.49 -21.38 -2.82
C ASP A 118 7.28 -22.24 -4.08
N PRO A 119 6.85 -23.51 -3.95
CA PRO A 119 6.63 -24.38 -5.10
C PRO A 119 5.47 -23.94 -6.00
N ALA A 120 4.55 -23.11 -5.50
CA ALA A 120 3.43 -22.57 -6.29
C ALA A 120 3.82 -21.30 -7.07
N ALA A 121 4.97 -20.70 -6.77
CA ALA A 121 5.45 -19.50 -7.43
C ALA A 121 6.16 -19.80 -8.75
N ASN A 122 6.05 -18.86 -9.69
CA ASN A 122 6.67 -18.94 -11.01
C ASN A 122 7.54 -17.71 -11.35
N ALA A 123 7.51 -16.66 -10.53
CA ALA A 123 8.43 -15.53 -10.64
C ALA A 123 8.97 -15.15 -9.26
N PHE A 124 10.19 -14.61 -9.24
CA PHE A 124 10.94 -14.42 -8.02
C PHE A 124 11.71 -13.10 -8.03
N VAL A 125 11.86 -12.53 -6.84
CA VAL A 125 12.82 -11.46 -6.57
C VAL A 125 13.66 -11.92 -5.39
N LEU A 126 14.98 -11.98 -5.59
CA LEU A 126 15.94 -12.31 -4.54
C LEU A 126 16.78 -11.08 -4.25
N ASN A 127 16.80 -10.66 -2.99
CA ASN A 127 17.52 -9.48 -2.53
C ASN A 127 18.45 -9.85 -1.36
N ALA A 128 19.73 -9.51 -1.47
CA ALA A 128 20.63 -9.52 -0.32
C ALA A 128 20.65 -8.13 0.30
N LEU A 129 20.13 -8.01 1.52
CA LEU A 129 19.96 -6.74 2.21
C LEU A 129 20.92 -6.65 3.39
N VAL A 130 21.80 -5.65 3.34
CA VAL A 130 22.66 -5.26 4.44
C VAL A 130 22.10 -4.00 5.08
N VAL A 131 21.83 -4.10 6.37
CA VAL A 131 21.33 -2.99 7.20
C VAL A 131 22.44 -2.61 8.18
N PRO A 132 23.09 -1.45 8.02
CA PRO A 132 24.06 -0.95 8.98
C PRO A 132 23.37 -0.65 10.32
N ALA A 133 24.16 -0.52 11.39
CA ALA A 133 23.63 0.00 12.63
C ALA A 133 23.12 1.43 12.39
N GLY A 134 21.95 1.77 12.91
CA GLY A 134 21.54 3.15 13.05
C GLY A 134 22.54 3.88 13.96
N GLY A 135 22.87 5.12 13.64
CA GLY A 135 23.78 5.93 14.43
C GLY A 135 23.12 6.41 15.73
N SER A 136 23.22 7.71 16.01
CA SER A 136 22.74 8.29 17.27
C SER A 136 21.26 8.00 17.56
N ALA A 137 20.83 8.13 18.83
CA ALA A 137 19.45 7.86 19.26
C ALA A 137 18.36 8.62 18.47
N ASP A 138 18.71 9.73 17.79
CA ASP A 138 17.78 10.47 16.93
C ASP A 138 17.58 9.83 15.54
N GLU A 139 18.57 9.10 15.02
CA GLU A 139 18.45 8.31 13.77
C GLU A 139 17.61 7.04 13.96
N ALA A 140 17.47 6.56 15.20
CA ALA A 140 16.64 5.41 15.54
C ALA A 140 15.12 5.66 15.34
N ARG A 141 14.70 6.88 14.99
CA ARG A 141 13.29 7.22 14.75
C ARG A 141 12.79 6.80 13.37
N ASP A 142 13.68 6.78 12.37
CA ASP A 142 13.30 6.34 11.03
C ASP A 142 13.50 4.82 10.92
N PRO A 143 12.60 4.09 10.26
CA PRO A 143 12.78 2.66 10.04
C PRO A 143 13.99 2.43 9.10
N ALA A 144 14.75 1.37 9.38
CA ALA A 144 15.84 0.93 8.49
C ALA A 144 15.33 0.57 7.08
N VAL A 145 14.11 0.02 7.03
CA VAL A 145 13.36 -0.19 5.78
C VAL A 145 11.95 0.36 5.98
N GLY A 146 11.58 1.36 5.17
CA GLY A 146 10.29 2.04 5.28
C GLY A 146 9.07 1.14 5.05
N LEU A 147 7.90 1.57 5.49
CA LEU A 147 6.64 0.84 5.31
C LEU A 147 6.31 0.63 3.82
N HIS A 148 6.18 -0.62 3.39
CA HIS A 148 5.87 -0.98 2.01
C HIS A 148 5.17 -2.34 1.89
N VAL A 149 4.84 -2.72 0.66
CA VAL A 149 4.44 -4.07 0.25
C VAL A 149 5.29 -4.44 -0.96
N ASP A 150 5.73 -5.70 -1.03
CA ASP A 150 6.57 -6.17 -2.12
C ASP A 150 5.79 -6.30 -3.43
N ASN A 151 6.26 -5.53 -4.41
CA ASN A 151 5.65 -5.43 -5.73
C ASN A 151 6.69 -5.25 -6.85
N THR A 152 7.91 -5.72 -6.60
CA THR A 152 9.09 -5.40 -7.41
C THR A 152 9.36 -6.42 -8.52
N VAL A 153 8.48 -7.43 -8.68
CA VAL A 153 8.59 -8.51 -9.66
C VAL A 153 9.00 -8.02 -11.05
N GLY A 154 9.76 -8.88 -11.71
CA GLY A 154 10.28 -8.80 -13.08
C GLY A 154 9.32 -8.49 -14.24
N ILE A 155 8.17 -7.83 -14.08
CA ILE A 155 7.11 -7.77 -15.12
C ILE A 155 6.95 -6.39 -15.77
N ASP A 156 6.73 -6.36 -17.08
CA ASP A 156 6.30 -5.15 -17.80
C ASP A 156 4.77 -5.10 -17.88
N SER A 157 4.14 -4.39 -16.94
CA SER A 157 2.69 -4.26 -16.86
C SER A 157 2.26 -2.93 -16.23
N VAL A 158 1.08 -2.45 -16.60
CA VAL A 158 0.42 -1.31 -15.92
C VAL A 158 -0.18 -1.70 -14.57
N ARG A 159 -0.42 -3.00 -14.37
CA ARG A 159 -1.00 -3.53 -13.12
C ARG A 159 0.09 -3.70 -12.08
N LEU A 160 -0.31 -3.54 -10.82
CA LEU A 160 0.55 -3.85 -9.69
C LEU A 160 0.40 -5.33 -9.32
N PHE A 161 1.50 -6.05 -9.17
CA PHE A 161 1.51 -7.45 -8.71
C PHE A 161 2.14 -7.48 -7.34
N LEU A 162 1.46 -8.11 -6.37
CA LEU A 162 2.01 -8.31 -5.03
C LEU A 162 2.61 -9.70 -4.92
N ALA A 163 3.64 -9.84 -4.09
CA ALA A 163 4.20 -11.15 -3.77
C ALA A 163 3.11 -12.07 -3.19
N HIS A 164 3.23 -13.36 -3.47
CA HIS A 164 2.45 -14.41 -2.82
C HIS A 164 2.97 -14.68 -1.40
N SER A 165 4.28 -14.82 -1.29
CA SER A 165 4.99 -15.05 -0.03
C SER A 165 6.35 -14.34 -0.07
N VAL A 166 6.85 -13.99 1.11
CA VAL A 166 8.17 -13.37 1.27
C VAL A 166 8.91 -14.12 2.36
N SER A 167 10.09 -14.63 2.01
CA SER A 167 10.97 -15.38 2.88
C SER A 167 12.18 -14.54 3.25
N VAL A 168 12.45 -14.36 4.54
CA VAL A 168 13.61 -13.62 5.06
C VAL A 168 14.47 -14.57 5.88
N LEU A 169 15.68 -14.86 5.38
CA LEU A 169 16.71 -15.57 6.13
C LEU A 169 17.65 -14.56 6.77
N TYR A 170 17.75 -14.59 8.09
CA TYR A 170 18.70 -13.76 8.84
C TYR A 170 20.08 -14.43 8.82
N VAL A 171 20.94 -14.00 7.87
CA VAL A 171 22.26 -14.61 7.63
C VAL A 171 23.26 -14.21 8.71
N THR A 172 23.26 -12.93 9.10
CA THR A 172 24.12 -12.41 10.17
C THR A 172 23.31 -11.45 11.03
N VAL A 173 23.28 -11.70 12.34
CA VAL A 173 22.66 -10.82 13.34
C VAL A 173 23.70 -10.43 14.38
N PRO A 174 24.12 -9.16 14.47
CA PRO A 174 25.17 -8.75 15.40
C PRO A 174 24.83 -9.03 16.87
N ASP A 175 25.81 -9.53 17.63
CA ASP A 175 25.66 -9.72 19.07
C ASP A 175 25.31 -8.42 19.79
N GLY A 176 24.32 -8.48 20.69
CA GLY A 176 23.86 -7.30 21.43
C GLY A 176 23.09 -6.29 20.59
N MET A 177 22.62 -6.68 19.40
CA MET A 177 21.69 -5.89 18.59
C MET A 177 20.37 -5.63 19.34
N GLU A 178 20.02 -4.36 19.47
CA GLU A 178 18.73 -3.88 19.96
C GLU A 178 17.96 -3.24 18.81
N GLY A 179 16.70 -3.64 18.61
CA GLY A 179 15.86 -3.14 17.51
C GLY A 179 15.87 -4.07 16.29
N GLY A 180 15.61 -3.51 15.10
CA GLY A 180 15.67 -4.24 13.83
C GLY A 180 14.57 -5.26 13.62
N GLN A 181 13.50 -5.20 14.39
CA GLN A 181 12.37 -6.10 14.24
C GLN A 181 11.68 -5.89 12.88
N LEU A 182 11.29 -6.99 12.24
CA LEU A 182 10.35 -6.96 11.12
C LEU A 182 8.93 -6.80 11.69
N LYS A 183 8.23 -5.75 11.28
CA LYS A 183 6.84 -5.47 11.70
C LYS A 183 5.88 -5.72 10.54
N LEU A 184 4.75 -6.33 10.82
CA LEU A 184 3.79 -6.82 9.83
C LEU A 184 2.37 -6.34 10.14
N TRP A 185 1.63 -5.94 9.10
CA TRP A 185 0.21 -5.62 9.14
C TRP A 185 -0.53 -6.28 7.97
N SER A 186 -1.77 -6.68 8.19
CA SER A 186 -2.60 -7.23 7.12
C SER A 186 -2.93 -6.19 6.04
N TYR A 187 -3.04 -6.64 4.78
CA TYR A 187 -3.31 -5.77 3.63
C TYR A 187 -4.61 -4.94 3.75
N SER A 188 -5.64 -5.49 4.40
CA SER A 188 -6.92 -4.80 4.61
C SER A 188 -6.81 -3.60 5.55
N ASN A 189 -5.78 -3.55 6.38
CA ASN A 189 -5.56 -2.52 7.38
C ASN A 189 -4.49 -1.55 6.90
N LYS A 190 -4.62 -1.05 5.65
CA LYS A 190 -3.66 -0.13 5.08
C LYS A 190 -3.49 1.09 6.00
N PRO A 191 -2.30 1.33 6.55
CA PRO A 191 -1.99 2.54 7.28
C PRO A 191 -1.88 3.68 6.25
N GLU A 192 -2.69 4.74 6.36
CA GLU A 192 -2.55 5.90 5.45
C GLU A 192 -1.33 6.75 5.79
N SER A 193 -0.84 6.65 7.04
CA SER A 193 0.41 7.27 7.47
C SER A 193 1.07 6.49 8.61
N ALA A 194 2.35 6.77 8.87
CA ALA A 194 3.06 6.20 10.03
C ALA A 194 2.44 6.62 11.37
N ALA A 195 1.78 7.79 11.43
CA ALA A 195 1.07 8.27 12.62
C ALA A 195 -0.26 7.53 12.87
N GLU A 196 -0.77 6.83 11.87
CA GLU A 196 -2.00 6.02 11.92
C GLU A 196 -1.71 4.52 11.94
N LEU A 197 -0.44 4.13 12.04
CA LEU A 197 -0.06 2.73 12.21
C LEU A 197 -0.65 2.23 13.53
N ALA A 198 -1.71 1.42 13.42
CA ALA A 198 -2.12 0.54 14.50
C ALA A 198 -0.92 -0.31 14.95
N ALA A 199 -0.98 -0.88 16.15
CA ALA A 199 0.04 -1.83 16.58
C ALA A 199 0.22 -2.94 15.52
N PRO A 200 1.45 -3.36 15.21
CA PRO A 200 1.71 -4.42 14.25
C PRO A 200 1.00 -5.70 14.68
N GLU A 201 0.37 -6.37 13.72
CA GLU A 201 -0.29 -7.66 13.93
C GLU A 201 0.73 -8.80 14.09
N GLY A 202 1.93 -8.62 13.53
CA GLY A 202 3.08 -9.52 13.70
C GLY A 202 4.37 -8.75 13.91
N SER A 203 5.26 -9.27 14.77
CA SER A 203 6.59 -8.71 14.99
C SER A 203 7.60 -9.84 15.12
N VAL A 204 8.69 -9.78 14.36
CA VAL A 204 9.74 -10.80 14.36
C VAL A 204 11.05 -10.17 14.79
N SER A 205 11.60 -10.66 15.90
CA SER A 205 12.95 -10.29 16.32
C SER A 205 13.98 -11.09 15.52
N PRO A 206 14.98 -10.45 14.91
CA PRO A 206 15.98 -11.14 14.10
C PRO A 206 16.81 -12.10 14.97
N GLU A 207 17.03 -13.31 14.46
CA GLU A 207 17.85 -14.35 15.07
C GLU A 207 18.64 -15.03 13.96
N GLU A 208 19.95 -15.17 14.14
CA GLU A 208 20.82 -15.74 13.12
C GLU A 208 20.38 -17.18 12.74
N GLY A 209 20.32 -17.46 11.43
CA GLY A 209 19.84 -18.74 10.90
C GLY A 209 18.32 -18.95 10.97
N MET A 210 17.55 -18.00 11.51
CA MET A 210 16.10 -18.04 11.46
C MET A 210 15.59 -17.64 10.07
N LEU A 211 14.59 -18.39 9.59
CA LEU A 211 13.78 -18.05 8.44
C LEU A 211 12.42 -17.55 8.92
N ALA A 212 12.03 -16.35 8.50
CA ALA A 212 10.67 -15.85 8.63
C ALA A 212 10.00 -15.89 7.24
N VAL A 213 8.85 -16.54 7.12
CA VAL A 213 8.05 -16.53 5.88
C VAL A 213 6.73 -15.86 6.18
N PHE A 214 6.46 -14.72 5.54
CA PHE A 214 5.25 -13.95 5.74
C PHE A 214 4.44 -13.80 4.45
N ARG A 215 3.17 -13.44 4.64
CA ARG A 215 2.20 -13.31 3.56
C ARG A 215 2.58 -12.13 2.65
N GLY A 216 2.73 -12.35 1.34
CA GLY A 216 3.37 -11.37 0.45
C GLY A 216 2.56 -10.10 0.16
N ASP A 217 1.27 -10.06 0.49
CA ASP A 217 0.47 -8.84 0.46
C ASP A 217 0.51 -8.05 1.78
N SER A 218 1.30 -8.47 2.77
CA SER A 218 1.39 -7.78 4.06
C SER A 218 2.16 -6.46 3.93
N TYR A 219 1.62 -5.41 4.54
CA TYR A 219 2.40 -4.21 4.80
C TYR A 219 3.47 -4.55 5.81
N HIS A 220 4.69 -4.08 5.57
CA HIS A 220 5.79 -4.35 6.47
C HIS A 220 6.85 -3.26 6.47
N LEU A 221 7.61 -3.22 7.56
CA LEU A 221 8.79 -2.36 7.73
C LEU A 221 9.82 -3.09 8.59
N VAL A 222 11.04 -2.56 8.61
CA VAL A 222 12.09 -3.00 9.53
C VAL A 222 12.47 -1.82 10.41
N ASP A 223 12.37 -1.99 11.72
CA ASP A 223 12.85 -0.99 12.69
C ASP A 223 14.34 -0.71 12.48
N SER A 224 14.79 0.49 12.84
CA SER A 224 16.22 0.73 13.01
C SER A 224 16.78 -0.07 14.18
N TRP A 225 18.10 -0.25 14.21
CA TRP A 225 18.76 -1.02 15.24
C TRP A 225 20.08 -0.42 15.66
N ARG A 226 20.54 -0.73 16.87
CA ARG A 226 21.83 -0.29 17.41
C ARG A 226 22.51 -1.43 18.15
N LEU A 227 23.82 -1.30 18.37
CA LEU A 227 24.52 -2.15 19.34
C LEU A 227 24.27 -1.61 20.74
N ARG A 228 24.01 -2.50 21.70
CA ARG A 228 23.93 -2.13 23.11
C ARG A 228 25.26 -1.53 23.56
N GLU A 229 25.24 -0.25 23.94
CA GLU A 229 26.39 0.42 24.57
C GLU A 229 26.73 -0.33 25.88
N GLY A 230 27.94 -0.91 25.98
CA GLY A 230 28.43 -1.50 27.23
C GLY A 230 28.57 -3.03 27.33
N GLY A 231 28.90 -3.74 26.24
CA GLY A 231 29.46 -5.09 26.32
C GLY A 231 31.00 -5.14 26.43
N GLY A 232 31.67 -4.00 26.24
CA GLY A 232 33.12 -3.88 26.35
C GLY A 232 33.56 -3.74 27.80
N GLY A 233 34.11 -4.82 28.37
CA GLY A 233 35.20 -4.73 29.35
C GLY A 233 34.81 -4.32 30.78
N GLY A 234 33.97 -5.11 31.44
CA GLY A 234 34.16 -5.33 32.87
C GLY A 234 35.43 -6.18 33.05
N GLY A 235 36.52 -5.55 33.48
CA GLY A 235 37.82 -6.19 33.69
C GLY A 235 37.72 -7.41 34.59
N GLY A 236 37.98 -8.59 34.01
CA GLY A 236 38.41 -9.78 34.73
C GLY A 236 39.85 -10.07 34.32
N GLU A 237 40.80 -9.46 35.02
CA GLU A 237 42.18 -9.94 35.03
C GLU A 237 42.19 -11.37 35.59
N GLY A 238 42.68 -12.34 34.81
CA GLY A 238 43.07 -13.63 35.34
C GLY A 238 42.84 -14.82 34.43
N GLY A 239 43.87 -15.23 33.70
CA GLY A 239 43.97 -16.60 33.17
C GLY A 239 44.46 -16.67 31.74
N GLY A 240 45.78 -16.79 31.57
CA GLY A 240 46.42 -17.02 30.28
C GLY A 240 45.92 -18.29 29.59
N GLY A 241 45.31 -18.12 28.42
CA GLY A 241 44.95 -19.19 27.50
C GLY A 241 45.28 -18.75 26.09
N SER A 242 46.38 -19.27 25.55
CA SER A 242 46.80 -19.13 24.16
C SER A 242 45.75 -19.77 23.24
N GLY A 243 45.00 -18.96 22.49
CA GLY A 243 44.00 -19.45 21.55
C GLY A 243 43.73 -18.48 20.41
N HIS A 244 44.47 -18.66 19.32
CA HIS A 244 44.17 -18.24 17.94
C HIS A 244 43.49 -16.87 17.73
N GLY A 245 44.34 -15.86 17.53
CA GLY A 245 43.95 -14.58 16.97
C GLY A 245 43.52 -14.70 15.50
N GLY A 246 42.22 -14.58 15.26
CA GLY A 246 41.68 -14.10 14.00
C GLY A 246 41.56 -12.58 14.07
N GLY A 247 42.62 -11.87 13.67
CA GLY A 247 42.57 -10.43 13.48
C GLY A 247 41.62 -10.08 12.33
N GLY A 248 40.44 -9.59 12.66
CA GLY A 248 39.54 -8.91 11.73
C GLY A 248 39.31 -7.51 12.25
N GLY A 249 39.70 -6.50 11.47
CA GLY A 249 39.54 -5.09 11.82
C GLY A 249 38.12 -4.77 12.25
N GLY A 250 37.95 -3.67 13.01
CA GLY A 250 36.66 -3.14 13.47
C GLY A 250 35.75 -2.71 12.32
N GLY A 251 35.39 -3.65 11.46
CA GLY A 251 34.42 -3.52 10.40
C GLY A 251 33.06 -3.37 11.04
N GLU A 252 32.36 -2.35 10.57
CA GLU A 252 30.99 -2.02 10.91
C GLU A 252 30.13 -3.30 10.91
N ARG A 253 29.75 -3.78 12.11
CA ARG A 253 28.91 -4.97 12.25
C ARG A 253 27.56 -4.65 11.64
N SER A 254 27.30 -5.16 10.44
CA SER A 254 26.04 -4.95 9.74
C SER A 254 25.14 -6.17 9.92
N ARG A 255 23.82 -5.98 9.94
CA ARG A 255 22.87 -7.09 9.80
C ARG A 255 22.75 -7.46 8.34
N LEU A 256 22.94 -8.74 8.01
CA LEU A 256 22.77 -9.27 6.66
C LEU A 256 21.56 -10.20 6.61
N SER A 257 20.68 -9.99 5.65
CA SER A 257 19.52 -10.84 5.42
C SER A 257 19.37 -11.14 3.93
N LEU A 258 18.89 -12.35 3.63
CA LEU A 258 18.55 -12.76 2.27
C LEU A 258 17.04 -12.85 2.17
N VAL A 259 16.45 -12.06 1.27
CA VAL A 259 15.01 -11.94 1.06
C VAL A 259 14.65 -12.60 -0.27
N LEU A 260 13.64 -13.46 -0.26
CA LEU A 260 13.08 -14.09 -1.45
C LEU A 260 11.58 -13.78 -1.50
N GLU A 261 11.22 -12.89 -2.42
CA GLU A 261 9.83 -12.64 -2.79
C GLU A 261 9.43 -13.68 -3.84
N ALA A 262 8.33 -14.38 -3.60
CA ALA A 262 7.80 -15.39 -4.50
C ALA A 262 6.45 -14.93 -5.06
N TYR A 263 6.29 -14.97 -6.37
CA TYR A 263 5.10 -14.52 -7.09
C TYR A 263 4.45 -15.69 -7.82
N GLN A 264 3.13 -15.82 -7.65
CA GLN A 264 2.30 -16.77 -8.40
C GLN A 264 1.49 -15.98 -9.42
N LEU A 265 1.95 -16.01 -10.67
CA LEU A 265 1.37 -15.27 -11.78
C LEU A 265 0.55 -16.18 -12.69
N ASP A 266 -0.57 -15.67 -13.20
CA ASP A 266 -1.29 -16.34 -14.29
C ASP A 266 -0.42 -16.41 -15.55
N GLU A 267 -0.62 -17.45 -16.36
CA GLU A 267 0.15 -17.70 -17.60
C GLU A 267 0.16 -16.47 -18.54
N SER A 268 -0.95 -15.74 -18.60
CA SER A 268 -1.08 -14.52 -19.41
C SER A 268 -0.11 -13.38 -19.01
N PHE A 269 0.39 -13.40 -17.78
CA PHE A 269 1.35 -12.42 -17.26
C PHE A 269 2.77 -13.01 -17.15
N TYR A 270 2.88 -14.34 -17.03
CA TYR A 270 4.16 -15.02 -16.93
C TYR A 270 5.07 -14.74 -18.14
N SER A 271 4.52 -14.75 -19.36
CA SER A 271 5.29 -14.46 -20.58
C SER A 271 5.85 -13.03 -20.65
N ALA A 272 5.33 -12.10 -19.84
CA ALA A 272 5.81 -10.73 -19.72
C ALA A 272 6.85 -10.56 -18.59
N THR A 273 7.23 -11.64 -17.91
CA THR A 273 8.28 -11.62 -16.89
C THR A 273 9.66 -11.67 -17.52
N THR A 274 10.62 -11.01 -16.88
CA THR A 274 12.03 -11.18 -17.20
C THR A 274 12.47 -12.59 -16.90
N GLU A 275 13.24 -13.16 -17.82
CA GLU A 275 13.87 -14.46 -17.58
C GLU A 275 14.87 -14.33 -16.44
N PHE A 276 15.84 -13.43 -16.55
CA PHE A 276 16.80 -13.10 -15.50
C PHE A 276 17.30 -11.66 -15.65
N GLU A 277 17.25 -10.90 -14.57
CA GLU A 277 17.66 -9.50 -14.50
C GLU A 277 18.49 -9.29 -13.23
N VAL A 278 19.75 -8.91 -13.41
CA VAL A 278 20.57 -8.31 -12.35
C VAL A 278 20.35 -6.82 -12.43
N ASN A 279 19.81 -6.24 -11.36
CA ASN A 279 19.80 -4.82 -11.09
C ASN A 279 19.83 -3.87 -12.32
N ARG A 280 18.68 -3.68 -12.97
CA ARG A 280 18.48 -2.54 -13.86
C ARG A 280 17.55 -1.52 -13.21
N ASN A 281 18.05 -0.29 -13.13
CA ASN A 281 17.19 0.88 -13.17
C ASN A 281 16.37 0.83 -14.46
N HIS A 282 15.17 0.26 -14.37
CA HIS A 282 13.92 0.70 -15.02
C HIS A 282 13.80 0.77 -16.55
N ASP A 283 14.83 0.58 -17.36
CA ASP A 283 14.80 1.02 -18.78
C ASP A 283 13.98 0.18 -19.77
N HIS A 284 13.52 -1.03 -19.42
CA HIS A 284 12.78 -1.88 -20.38
C HIS A 284 11.30 -2.05 -20.07
N ARG A 285 10.75 -1.30 -19.12
CA ARG A 285 9.35 -1.49 -18.67
C ARG A 285 8.47 -0.32 -19.04
N VAL A 286 8.25 -0.15 -20.33
CA VAL A 286 7.45 0.95 -20.90
C VAL A 286 6.10 1.08 -20.19
N TYR A 287 5.44 -0.04 -19.87
CA TYR A 287 4.14 0.02 -19.19
C TYR A 287 4.25 0.51 -17.75
N ALA A 288 5.27 0.08 -17.02
CA ALA A 288 5.47 0.45 -15.63
C ALA A 288 5.99 1.90 -15.47
N THR A 289 6.91 2.33 -16.33
CA THR A 289 7.60 3.62 -16.21
C THR A 289 6.95 4.75 -16.98
N GLU A 290 6.28 4.47 -18.10
CA GLU A 290 5.66 5.51 -18.94
C GLU A 290 4.14 5.46 -18.87
N VAL A 291 3.54 4.30 -19.20
CA VAL A 291 2.08 4.20 -19.35
C VAL A 291 1.37 4.33 -18.01
N ARG A 292 1.85 3.67 -16.96
CA ARG A 292 1.21 3.70 -15.64
C ARG A 292 1.21 5.11 -15.03
N PRO A 293 2.31 5.89 -15.00
CA PRO A 293 2.27 7.27 -14.57
C PRO A 293 1.31 8.14 -15.38
N LEU A 294 1.24 7.96 -16.71
CA LEU A 294 0.27 8.68 -17.55
C LEU A 294 -1.18 8.34 -17.17
N LEU A 295 -1.49 7.07 -16.92
CA LEU A 295 -2.82 6.63 -16.47
C LEU A 295 -3.18 7.22 -15.09
N LEU A 296 -2.21 7.29 -14.17
CA LEU A 296 -2.38 7.93 -12.86
C LEU A 296 -2.60 9.45 -12.99
N GLN A 297 -1.79 10.14 -13.78
CA GLN A 297 -1.97 11.57 -14.07
C GLN A 297 -3.32 11.85 -14.72
N PHE A 298 -3.76 11.01 -15.66
CA PHE A 298 -5.09 11.09 -16.25
C PHE A 298 -6.18 10.91 -15.18
N ASN A 299 -5.99 10.00 -14.22
CA ASN A 299 -6.91 9.85 -13.10
C ASN A 299 -6.94 11.08 -12.19
N ASP A 300 -5.80 11.71 -11.90
CA ASP A 300 -5.79 12.90 -11.04
C ASP A 300 -6.36 14.12 -11.75
N LEU A 301 -6.01 14.32 -13.02
CA LEU A 301 -6.54 15.40 -13.85
C LEU A 301 -8.07 15.29 -13.98
N THR A 302 -8.58 14.11 -14.32
CA THR A 302 -10.03 13.90 -14.44
C THR A 302 -10.75 14.12 -13.10
N LYS A 303 -10.13 13.78 -11.95
CA LYS A 303 -10.66 14.09 -10.62
C LYS A 303 -10.75 15.60 -10.37
N TRP A 304 -9.71 16.35 -10.74
CA TRP A 304 -9.69 17.81 -10.65
C TRP A 304 -10.74 18.47 -11.54
N CYS A 305 -10.84 18.07 -12.81
CA CYS A 305 -11.85 18.57 -13.73
C CYS A 305 -13.27 18.34 -13.19
N LEU A 306 -13.55 17.16 -12.62
CA LEU A 306 -14.86 16.87 -12.02
C LEU A 306 -15.16 17.75 -10.81
N ARG A 307 -14.18 17.99 -9.93
CA ARG A 307 -14.32 18.92 -8.80
C ARG A 307 -14.58 20.36 -9.26
N ALA A 308 -13.87 20.80 -10.29
CA ALA A 308 -14.07 22.14 -10.87
C ALA A 308 -15.45 22.28 -11.50
N LEU A 309 -15.92 21.28 -12.27
CA LEU A 309 -17.27 21.26 -12.85
C LEU A 309 -18.34 21.30 -11.76
N LEU A 310 -18.21 20.49 -10.71
CA LEU A 310 -19.13 20.52 -9.56
C LEU A 310 -19.12 21.89 -8.88
N GLY A 311 -17.94 22.46 -8.62
CA GLY A 311 -17.80 23.80 -8.06
C GLY A 311 -18.50 24.88 -8.91
N MET A 312 -18.32 24.85 -10.23
CA MET A 312 -19.01 25.76 -11.15
C MET A 312 -20.52 25.55 -11.15
N THR A 313 -21.02 24.31 -11.15
CA THR A 313 -22.47 24.05 -11.08
C THR A 313 -23.08 24.52 -9.76
N CYS A 314 -22.37 24.37 -8.64
CA CYS A 314 -22.81 24.91 -7.36
C CYS A 314 -22.82 26.45 -7.37
N TRP A 315 -21.75 27.08 -7.89
CA TRP A 315 -21.67 28.53 -8.03
C TRP A 315 -22.83 29.09 -8.86
N LEU A 316 -23.06 28.54 -10.05
CA LEU A 316 -24.13 28.97 -10.95
C LEU A 316 -25.51 28.77 -10.31
N SER A 317 -25.69 27.70 -9.52
CA SER A 317 -26.93 27.45 -8.80
C SER A 317 -27.18 28.48 -7.70
N VAL A 318 -26.13 28.86 -6.95
CA VAL A 318 -26.18 29.95 -5.95
C VAL A 318 -26.46 31.29 -6.62
N GLU A 319 -25.79 31.60 -7.73
CA GLU A 319 -26.03 32.83 -8.50
C GLU A 319 -27.47 32.89 -9.04
N ALA A 320 -27.99 31.78 -9.57
CA ALA A 320 -29.37 31.71 -10.03
C ALA A 320 -30.37 31.85 -8.88
N TRP A 321 -30.10 31.25 -7.71
CA TRP A 321 -30.95 31.37 -6.52
C TRP A 321 -30.95 32.80 -5.98
N THR A 322 -29.79 33.44 -5.85
CA THR A 322 -29.67 34.85 -5.41
C THR A 322 -30.36 35.81 -6.38
N LYS A 323 -30.29 35.58 -7.70
CA LYS A 323 -31.07 36.34 -8.70
C LYS A 323 -32.58 36.14 -8.57
N ARG A 324 -33.06 34.94 -8.20
CA ARG A 324 -34.49 34.68 -7.96
C ARG A 324 -35.00 35.29 -6.66
N GLY A 325 -34.20 35.23 -5.58
CA GLY A 325 -34.51 35.85 -4.29
C GLY A 325 -34.47 37.38 -4.32
N ARG A 326 -33.86 37.98 -5.35
CA ARG A 326 -33.91 39.42 -5.65
C ARG A 326 -35.06 39.83 -6.55
N LYS A 327 -36.05 38.98 -6.84
CA LYS A 327 -37.33 39.54 -7.27
C LYS A 327 -37.82 40.39 -6.09
N PRO A 328 -37.89 41.73 -6.23
CA PRO A 328 -38.52 42.52 -5.19
C PRO A 328 -39.88 41.88 -5.00
N GLU A 329 -40.18 41.47 -3.78
CA GLU A 329 -41.54 41.26 -3.38
C GLU A 329 -42.21 42.63 -3.62
N THR A 330 -42.70 42.83 -4.83
CA THR A 330 -43.91 43.61 -5.08
C THR A 330 -45.09 42.80 -4.56
N ALA A 331 -44.94 42.17 -3.38
CA ALA A 331 -45.94 42.36 -2.36
C ALA A 331 -46.13 43.87 -2.32
N LYS A 332 -47.18 44.33 -3.02
CA LYS A 332 -47.81 45.61 -2.72
C LYS A 332 -47.86 45.60 -1.19
N SER A 333 -46.99 46.36 -0.55
CA SER A 333 -47.17 46.64 0.86
C SER A 333 -48.52 47.32 0.86
N GLU A 334 -49.57 46.58 1.21
CA GLU A 334 -50.84 47.20 1.50
C GLU A 334 -50.46 48.31 2.47
N THR A 335 -50.69 49.55 2.08
CA THR A 335 -50.46 50.67 2.97
C THR A 335 -51.26 50.39 4.24
N LEU A 336 -50.80 50.90 5.37
CA LEU A 336 -51.52 50.73 6.63
C LEU A 336 -53.00 51.11 6.47
N GLU A 337 -53.29 52.10 5.62
CA GLU A 337 -54.63 52.50 5.20
C GLU A 337 -55.39 51.43 4.39
N GLN A 338 -54.76 50.73 3.44
CA GLN A 338 -55.40 49.62 2.73
C GLN A 338 -55.72 48.44 3.67
N LYS A 339 -54.82 48.13 4.61
CA LYS A 339 -55.08 47.15 5.68
C LYS A 339 -56.24 47.60 6.58
N GLN A 340 -56.27 48.87 6.99
CA GLN A 340 -57.34 49.41 7.82
C GLN A 340 -58.69 49.46 7.09
N ALA A 341 -58.71 49.82 5.81
CA ALA A 341 -59.91 49.85 4.97
C ALA A 341 -60.48 48.45 4.76
N ARG A 342 -59.62 47.43 4.60
CA ARG A 342 -60.04 46.04 4.52
C ARG A 342 -60.61 45.53 5.85
N ILE A 343 -59.96 45.83 6.97
CA ILE A 343 -60.48 45.49 8.32
C ILE A 343 -61.83 46.17 8.59
N LEU A 344 -62.02 47.42 8.14
CA LEU A 344 -63.29 48.14 8.27
C LEU A 344 -64.39 47.56 7.37
N ARG A 345 -64.08 47.12 6.15
CA ARG A 345 -65.03 46.38 5.29
C ARG A 345 -65.43 45.04 5.90
N GLU A 346 -64.46 44.26 6.38
CA GLU A 346 -64.71 42.96 7.01
C GLU A 346 -65.48 43.09 8.35
N ARG A 347 -65.40 44.25 9.03
CA ARG A 347 -66.21 44.57 10.22
C ARG A 347 -67.60 45.12 9.89
N GLY A 348 -67.76 45.88 8.79
CA GLY A 348 -69.05 46.38 8.33
C GLY A 348 -69.99 45.27 7.83
N GLU A 349 -69.43 44.23 7.20
CA GLU A 349 -70.22 43.10 6.67
C GLU A 349 -70.64 42.08 7.74
N ARG A 350 -70.08 42.13 8.96
CA ARG A 350 -70.44 41.22 10.06
C ARG A 350 -71.51 41.78 11.02
N GLY A 351 -72.07 42.96 10.72
CA GLY A 351 -73.09 43.61 11.56
C GLY A 351 -74.52 43.04 11.45
N GLY A 352 -74.74 41.99 10.65
CA GLY A 352 -76.08 41.50 10.37
C GLY A 352 -76.20 39.98 10.33
N SER A 353 -75.96 39.28 11.44
CA SER A 353 -76.64 38.00 11.64
C SER A 353 -76.91 37.73 13.12
N ALA A 354 -78.20 37.50 13.40
CA ALA A 354 -78.78 37.21 14.70
C ALA A 354 -78.40 35.79 15.20
N PRO A 355 -78.59 35.50 16.50
CA PRO A 355 -78.05 34.30 17.13
C PRO A 355 -78.94 33.07 16.87
N GLY A 356 -78.35 32.05 16.22
CA GLY A 356 -79.03 30.80 15.84
C GLY A 356 -78.44 29.57 16.52
N LYS A 357 -79.05 29.21 17.66
CA LYS A 357 -79.30 27.86 18.22
C LYS A 357 -78.29 26.71 18.02
N ALA A 358 -77.83 26.24 19.19
CA ALA A 358 -77.39 24.91 19.59
C ALA A 358 -77.97 23.67 18.86
N LYS A 359 -77.11 22.65 18.69
CA LYS A 359 -77.30 21.18 18.94
C LYS A 359 -76.02 20.44 18.51
N GLY A 360 -75.33 19.71 19.37
CA GLY A 360 -75.52 18.27 19.63
C GLY A 360 -74.28 17.52 19.10
N ALA A 361 -73.36 17.06 19.95
CA ALA A 361 -73.29 15.72 20.55
C ALA A 361 -72.47 14.69 19.73
N ALA A 362 -71.72 13.87 20.48
CA ALA A 362 -71.08 12.57 20.15
C ALA A 362 -69.68 12.52 19.50
N GLN A 363 -68.64 12.50 20.36
CA GLN A 363 -67.75 11.36 20.72
C GLN A 363 -67.27 10.28 19.69
N PRO A 364 -66.17 9.54 20.02
CA PRO A 364 -65.11 9.14 19.09
C PRO A 364 -65.05 7.63 18.78
N GLY A 365 -64.35 7.27 17.69
CA GLY A 365 -63.83 5.92 17.44
C GLY A 365 -62.45 6.04 16.77
N ALA A 366 -61.35 5.67 17.42
CA ALA A 366 -60.85 4.33 17.71
C ALA A 366 -60.09 3.67 16.54
N THR A 367 -58.81 3.36 16.84
CA THR A 367 -57.99 2.22 16.37
C THR A 367 -57.62 2.09 14.90
N ARG A 368 -56.30 2.09 14.62
CA ARG A 368 -55.63 0.84 14.21
C ARG A 368 -54.13 0.82 14.54
N VAL A 369 -53.78 -0.22 15.29
CA VAL A 369 -52.45 -0.74 15.58
C VAL A 369 -51.89 -1.45 14.34
N GLY A 370 -50.59 -1.30 14.08
CA GLY A 370 -49.89 -2.01 13.01
C GLY A 370 -48.40 -2.17 13.32
N SER A 371 -48.10 -3.06 14.26
CA SER A 371 -46.75 -3.58 14.52
C SER A 371 -46.23 -4.38 13.32
N SER A 372 -44.96 -4.21 12.96
CA SER A 372 -44.19 -5.34 12.42
C SER A 372 -42.72 -5.17 12.77
N ALA A 373 -42.33 -5.82 13.87
CA ALA A 373 -40.97 -6.25 14.09
C ALA A 373 -40.72 -7.52 13.25
N LYS A 374 -39.65 -7.56 12.47
CA LYS A 374 -39.07 -8.83 12.03
C LYS A 374 -37.58 -8.87 12.34
N LYS A 375 -37.28 -9.86 13.18
CA LYS A 375 -36.02 -10.23 13.80
C LYS A 375 -35.26 -11.15 12.83
N ARG A 376 -33.93 -10.99 12.78
CA ARG A 376 -32.84 -11.99 12.66
C ARG A 376 -33.00 -13.16 11.67
N ARG A 377 -31.99 -13.32 10.82
CA ARG A 377 -30.96 -14.36 11.00
C ARG A 377 -29.63 -13.88 10.45
#